data_AF-A0A939R6F7-F1
#
_entry.id   AF-A0A939R6F7-F1
#
_cell.length_a   1.000
_cell.length_b   1.000
_cell.length_c   1.000
_cell.angle_alpha   90.00
_cell.angle_beta   90.00
_cell.angle_gamma   90.00
#
_symmetry.space_group_name_H-M   'P 1'
#
loop_
_entity.id
_entity.type
_entity.pdbx_description
1 polymer ?
#
loop_
_entity_poly.entity_id
_entity_poly.type
_entity_poly.pdbx_seq_one_letter_code
_entity_poly.pdbx_strand_id
1 'polypeptide(L)'
;MKAIWELCFGDVSSIIFNVLIIAAGIIIMLQLAARKKELEAGLVQIRKTFEVKHKKYTTDSEGLPTISSDSGYIDEEDVLAQKRRFEEQCAGVDTLVQLIPVFPSLGILGTVVGLMMQISAEGIDGMTGAIATALSSTLFALIMTIILKAYTALRVSRTINETEIEFADNDRYHQEFIELRKQHTKA
;
A
#
# COMPACT_ATOMS: atom_id res chain seq x y z
N MET A 1 -3.25 28.99 -41.31
CA MET A 1 -2.51 27.78 -40.88
C MET A 1 -2.06 27.84 -39.41
N LYS A 2 -1.60 28.96 -38.85
CA LYS A 2 -1.30 29.09 -37.41
C LYS A 2 -2.49 28.80 -36.48
N ALA A 3 -3.69 29.28 -36.81
CA ALA A 3 -4.88 29.12 -35.96
C ALA A 3 -5.36 27.65 -35.81
N ILE A 4 -5.18 26.79 -36.81
CA ILE A 4 -5.55 25.36 -36.73
C ILE A 4 -4.51 24.60 -35.89
N TRP A 5 -3.25 25.05 -35.92
CA TRP A 5 -2.17 24.45 -35.15
C TRP A 5 -2.32 24.76 -33.64
N GLU A 6 -2.73 25.98 -33.27
CA GLU A 6 -2.97 26.37 -31.87
C GLU A 6 -4.23 25.71 -31.27
N LEU A 7 -5.30 25.55 -32.05
CA LEU A 7 -6.51 24.83 -31.61
C LEU A 7 -6.25 23.34 -31.36
N CYS A 8 -5.41 22.70 -32.19
CA CYS A 8 -5.11 21.28 -31.99
C CYS A 8 -4.07 21.03 -30.89
N PHE A 9 -3.06 21.90 -30.71
CA PHE A 9 -2.00 21.65 -29.71
C PHE A 9 -2.35 22.10 -28.29
N GLY A 10 -3.19 23.14 -28.13
CA GLY A 10 -3.66 23.59 -26.81
C GLY A 10 -4.47 22.50 -26.09
N ASP A 11 -5.41 21.87 -26.81
CA ASP A 11 -6.22 20.77 -26.27
C ASP A 11 -5.40 19.47 -26.09
N VAL A 12 -4.43 19.20 -26.96
CA VAL A 12 -3.60 17.99 -26.86
C VAL A 12 -2.69 18.02 -25.62
N SER A 13 -2.15 19.19 -25.25
CA SER A 13 -1.32 19.36 -24.04
C SER A 13 -2.08 19.00 -22.75
N SER A 14 -3.31 19.52 -22.61
CA SER A 14 -4.14 19.28 -21.42
C SER A 14 -4.53 17.81 -21.27
N ILE A 15 -4.91 17.18 -22.39
CA ILE A 15 -5.25 15.77 -22.46
C ILE A 15 -4.04 14.92 -22.07
N ILE A 16 -2.85 15.25 -22.58
CA ILE A 16 -1.61 14.51 -22.23
C ILE A 16 -1.33 14.59 -20.73
N PHE A 17 -1.40 15.78 -20.11
CA PHE A 17 -1.16 15.93 -18.66
C PHE A 17 -2.18 15.14 -17.83
N ASN A 18 -3.46 15.21 -18.18
CA ASN A 18 -4.52 14.47 -17.48
C ASN A 18 -4.33 12.94 -17.63
N VAL A 19 -3.97 12.47 -18.82
CA VAL A 19 -3.65 11.07 -19.08
C VAL A 19 -2.42 10.61 -18.29
N LEU A 20 -1.38 11.43 -18.19
CA LEU A 20 -0.19 11.13 -17.39
C LEU A 20 -0.52 11.01 -15.90
N ILE A 21 -1.34 11.92 -15.35
CA ILE A 21 -1.80 11.86 -13.95
C ILE A 21 -2.59 10.57 -13.72
N ILE A 22 -3.51 10.23 -14.61
CA ILE A 22 -4.30 8.99 -14.50
C ILE A 22 -3.40 7.76 -14.60
N ALA A 23 -2.48 7.73 -15.57
CA ALA A 23 -1.55 6.62 -15.77
C ALA A 23 -0.64 6.42 -14.56
N ALA A 24 -0.08 7.49 -14.00
CA ALA A 24 0.72 7.43 -12.77
C ALA A 24 -0.11 6.90 -11.59
N GLY A 25 -1.37 7.33 -11.46
CA GLY A 25 -2.29 6.83 -10.43
C GLY A 25 -2.59 5.35 -10.58
N ILE A 26 -2.80 4.86 -11.81
CA ILE A 26 -3.01 3.43 -12.10
C ILE A 26 -1.74 2.62 -11.79
N ILE A 27 -0.55 3.12 -12.13
CA ILE A 27 0.72 2.44 -11.83
C ILE A 27 0.89 2.26 -10.32
N ILE A 28 0.65 3.31 -9.53
CA ILE A 28 0.72 3.21 -8.06
C ILE A 28 -0.32 2.23 -7.53
N MET A 29 -1.55 2.26 -8.06
CA MET A 29 -2.60 1.32 -7.67
C MET A 29 -2.21 -0.14 -7.98
N LEU A 30 -1.59 -0.41 -9.13
CA LEU A 30 -1.09 -1.74 -9.49
C LEU A 30 0.06 -2.19 -8.59
N GLN A 31 1.00 -1.30 -8.27
CA GLN A 31 2.10 -1.62 -7.35
C GLN A 31 1.58 -1.91 -5.94
N LEU A 32 0.64 -1.11 -5.43
CA LEU A 32 -0.02 -1.37 -4.15
C LEU A 32 -0.77 -2.71 -4.16
N ALA A 33 -1.47 -3.04 -5.25
CA ALA A 33 -2.17 -4.31 -5.38
C ALA A 33 -1.21 -5.52 -5.44
N ALA A 34 -0.06 -5.39 -6.11
CA ALA A 34 0.96 -6.42 -6.17
C ALA A 34 1.57 -6.67 -4.78
N ARG A 35 1.95 -5.60 -4.07
CA ARG A 35 2.46 -5.70 -2.69
C ARG A 35 1.43 -6.25 -1.72
N LYS A 36 0.15 -5.86 -1.86
CA LYS A 36 -0.94 -6.45 -1.07
C LYS A 36 -1.03 -7.97 -1.25
N LYS A 37 -0.92 -8.46 -2.48
CA LYS A 37 -0.95 -9.91 -2.76
C LYS A 37 0.24 -10.64 -2.15
N GLU A 38 1.43 -10.03 -2.22
CA GLU A 38 2.64 -10.57 -1.57
C GLU A 38 2.46 -10.63 -0.04
N LEU A 39 1.86 -9.60 0.54
CA LEU A 39 1.53 -9.54 1.97
C LEU A 39 0.56 -10.64 2.39
N GLU A 40 -0.55 -10.81 1.64
CA GLU A 40 -1.54 -11.87 1.89
C GLU A 40 -0.94 -13.27 1.72
N ALA A 41 -0.09 -13.47 0.70
CA ALA A 41 0.59 -14.75 0.49
C ALA A 41 1.56 -15.09 1.62
N GLY A 42 2.30 -14.09 2.13
CA GLY A 42 3.17 -14.23 3.30
C GLY A 42 2.38 -14.61 4.55
N LEU A 43 1.25 -13.93 4.80
CA LEU A 43 0.33 -14.25 5.89
C LEU A 43 -0.21 -15.68 5.83
N VAL A 44 -0.62 -16.15 4.66
CA VAL A 44 -1.13 -17.52 4.48
C VAL A 44 -0.04 -18.56 4.76
N GLN A 45 1.21 -18.28 4.41
CA GLN A 45 2.34 -19.17 4.72
C GLN A 45 2.66 -19.18 6.22
N ILE A 46 2.66 -18.02 6.86
CA ILE A 46 2.78 -17.86 8.31
C ILE A 46 1.69 -18.69 8.98
N ARG A 47 0.42 -18.39 8.72
CA ARG A 47 -0.73 -19.08 9.32
C ARG A 47 -0.67 -20.59 9.11
N LYS A 48 -0.32 -21.09 7.92
CA LYS A 48 -0.17 -22.54 7.67
C LYS A 48 0.97 -23.17 8.47
N THR A 49 2.10 -22.48 8.57
CA THR A 49 3.25 -22.93 9.37
C THR A 49 2.88 -23.00 10.86
N PHE A 50 2.07 -22.05 11.33
CA PHE A 50 1.58 -22.01 12.70
C PHE A 50 0.44 -23.00 12.98
N GLU A 51 -0.54 -23.15 12.10
CA GLU A 51 -1.71 -24.03 12.27
C GLU A 51 -1.33 -25.52 12.22
N VAL A 52 -0.41 -25.90 11.33
CA VAL A 52 0.16 -27.27 11.28
C VAL A 52 0.94 -27.60 12.55
N LYS A 53 1.55 -26.60 13.20
CA LYS A 53 2.26 -26.81 14.47
C LYS A 53 1.31 -26.75 15.68
N HIS A 54 0.28 -25.89 15.71
CA HIS A 54 -0.75 -25.85 16.75
C HIS A 54 -1.52 -27.17 16.88
N LYS A 55 -1.82 -27.84 15.75
CA LYS A 55 -2.49 -29.16 15.72
C LYS A 55 -1.68 -30.31 16.35
N LYS A 56 -0.37 -30.14 16.58
CA LYS A 56 0.51 -31.14 17.21
C LYS A 56 0.67 -30.98 18.73
N TYR A 57 0.07 -29.94 19.32
CA TYR A 57 -0.01 -29.75 20.77
C TYR A 57 -1.40 -30.16 21.25
N THR A 58 -1.67 -31.47 21.25
CA THR A 58 -2.85 -32.02 21.94
C THR A 58 -2.48 -32.39 23.36
N THR A 59 -3.34 -31.98 24.28
CA THR A 59 -3.31 -32.38 25.68
C THR A 59 -3.49 -33.89 25.80
N ASP A 60 -2.64 -34.55 26.59
CA ASP A 60 -2.86 -35.94 26.98
C ASP A 60 -4.12 -36.05 27.84
N SER A 61 -4.66 -37.26 27.93
CA SER A 61 -5.71 -37.73 28.83
C SER A 61 -5.59 -37.28 30.30
N GLU A 62 -4.41 -36.83 30.73
CA GLU A 62 -4.15 -36.29 32.08
C GLU A 62 -4.22 -34.75 32.18
N GLY A 63 -4.57 -34.03 31.11
CA GLY A 63 -4.68 -32.56 31.15
C GLY A 63 -3.34 -31.82 31.09
N LEU A 64 -2.22 -32.53 30.86
CA LEU A 64 -0.89 -31.96 30.69
C LEU A 64 -0.60 -31.64 29.21
N PRO A 65 0.06 -30.51 28.91
CA PRO A 65 0.49 -30.18 27.55
C PRO A 65 1.63 -31.12 27.14
N THR A 66 1.30 -32.21 26.46
CA THR A 66 2.28 -33.09 25.84
C THR A 66 2.81 -32.48 24.55
N ILE A 67 4.08 -32.09 24.58
CA ILE A 67 4.85 -31.80 23.38
C ILE A 67 5.15 -33.16 22.75
N SER A 68 4.47 -33.48 21.63
CA SER A 68 4.87 -34.61 20.80
C SER A 68 6.35 -34.46 20.50
N SER A 69 7.17 -35.42 20.90
CA SER A 69 8.65 -35.45 20.89
C SER A 69 9.33 -35.33 19.51
N ASP A 70 8.56 -34.88 18.52
CA ASP A 70 8.97 -34.54 17.16
C ASP A 70 8.70 -33.05 16.85
N SER A 71 8.52 -32.22 17.88
CA SER A 71 8.27 -30.78 17.74
C SER A 71 9.54 -30.09 17.29
N GLY A 72 9.74 -30.00 15.98
CA GLY A 72 10.74 -29.12 15.39
C GLY A 72 10.62 -27.74 16.00
N TYR A 73 11.64 -27.39 16.79
CA TYR A 73 11.90 -26.07 17.35
C TYR A 73 11.40 -25.03 16.34
N ILE A 74 10.53 -24.12 16.77
CA ILE A 74 10.29 -22.93 15.95
C ILE A 74 11.66 -22.28 15.88
N ASP A 75 12.25 -22.30 14.69
CA ASP A 75 13.50 -21.59 14.49
C ASP A 75 13.14 -20.12 14.65
N GLU A 76 13.56 -19.53 15.76
CA GLU A 76 13.34 -18.12 16.08
C GLU A 76 13.86 -17.25 14.93
N GLU A 77 14.89 -17.74 14.23
CA GLU A 77 15.46 -17.15 13.03
C GLU A 77 14.47 -17.14 11.84
N ASP A 78 13.67 -18.19 11.65
CA ASP A 78 12.64 -18.24 10.58
C ASP A 78 11.50 -17.25 10.84
N VAL A 79 11.05 -17.12 12.10
CA VAL A 79 9.98 -16.18 12.48
C VAL A 79 10.48 -14.74 12.35
N LEU A 80 11.69 -14.46 12.82
CA LEU A 80 12.33 -13.15 12.67
C LEU A 80 12.56 -12.79 11.20
N ALA A 81 12.98 -13.75 10.36
CA ALA A 81 13.12 -13.53 8.92
C ALA A 81 11.79 -13.21 8.24
N GLN A 82 10.70 -13.88 8.65
CA GLN A 82 9.35 -13.60 8.13
C GLN A 82 8.83 -12.23 8.60
N LYS A 83 9.03 -11.87 9.87
CA LYS A 83 8.69 -10.55 10.42
C LYS A 83 9.43 -9.43 9.69
N ARG A 84 10.73 -9.59 9.47
CA ARG A 84 11.54 -8.64 8.70
C ARG A 84 11.05 -8.46 7.26
N ARG A 85 10.70 -9.55 6.58
CA ARG A 85 10.12 -9.47 5.22
C ARG A 85 8.79 -8.73 5.20
N PHE A 86 7.95 -8.94 6.22
CA PHE A 86 6.69 -8.21 6.36
C PHE A 86 6.94 -6.71 6.61
N GLU A 87 7.86 -6.36 7.51
CA GLU A 87 8.24 -4.96 7.76
C GLU A 87 8.80 -4.27 6.50
N GLU A 88 9.65 -4.96 5.73
CA GLU A 88 10.16 -4.46 4.45
C GLU A 88 9.02 -4.22 3.43
N GLN A 89 8.01 -5.10 3.41
CA GLN A 89 6.82 -4.93 2.57
C GLN A 89 5.97 -3.74 3.02
N CYS A 90 5.76 -3.56 4.32
CA CYS A 90 5.06 -2.41 4.89
C CYS A 90 5.77 -1.10 4.57
N ALA A 91 7.10 -1.04 4.73
CA ALA A 91 7.89 0.13 4.37
C ALA A 91 7.76 0.48 2.87
N GLY A 92 7.71 -0.53 2.00
CA GLY A 92 7.46 -0.33 0.56
C GLY A 92 6.07 0.24 0.28
N VAL A 93 5.04 -0.22 0.99
CA VAL A 93 3.68 0.32 0.91
C VAL A 93 3.64 1.76 1.41
N ASP A 94 4.25 2.06 2.56
CA ASP A 94 4.27 3.41 3.13
C ASP A 94 4.93 4.42 2.19
N THR A 95 6.01 4.03 1.53
CA THR A 95 6.67 4.85 0.52
C THR A 95 5.72 5.19 -0.65
N LEU A 96 4.93 4.22 -1.10
CA LEU A 96 3.92 4.45 -2.16
C LEU A 96 2.74 5.30 -1.67
N VAL A 97 2.31 5.13 -0.42
CA VAL A 97 1.25 5.94 0.18
C VAL A 97 1.68 7.40 0.30
N GLN A 98 2.95 7.67 0.61
CA GLN A 98 3.52 9.03 0.68
C GLN A 98 3.55 9.75 -0.68
N LEU A 99 3.49 9.02 -1.80
CA LEU A 99 3.40 9.62 -3.14
C LEU A 99 1.96 10.10 -3.47
N ILE A 100 0.94 9.57 -2.82
CA ILE A 100 -0.47 9.97 -3.05
C ILE A 100 -0.70 11.48 -2.81
N PRO A 101 -0.24 12.11 -1.72
CA PRO A 101 -0.40 13.55 -1.52
C PRO A 101 0.42 14.42 -2.50
N VAL A 102 1.26 13.86 -3.36
CA VAL A 102 1.97 14.61 -4.41
C VAL A 102 1.04 14.92 -5.59
N PHE A 103 0.00 14.11 -5.82
CA PHE A 103 -0.94 14.28 -6.94
C PHE A 103 -1.63 15.65 -7.00
N PRO A 104 -2.19 16.20 -5.91
CA PRO A 104 -2.78 17.55 -5.93
C PRO A 104 -1.75 18.61 -6.33
N SER A 105 -0.49 18.46 -5.89
CA SER A 105 0.61 19.36 -6.26
C SER A 105 0.93 19.29 -7.75
N LEU A 106 0.86 18.09 -8.35
CA LEU A 106 0.98 17.92 -9.81
C LEU A 106 -0.20 18.56 -10.57
N GLY A 107 -1.41 18.50 -10.02
CA GLY A 107 -2.57 19.21 -10.57
C GLY A 107 -2.37 20.72 -10.59
N ILE A 108 -1.81 21.29 -9.51
CA ILE A 108 -1.46 22.71 -9.44
C ILE A 108 -0.34 23.05 -10.44
N LEU A 109 0.66 22.19 -10.62
CA LEU A 109 1.67 22.41 -11.66
C LEU A 109 1.06 22.42 -13.06
N GLY A 110 0.11 21.51 -13.33
CA GLY A 110 -0.66 21.50 -14.58
C GLY A 110 -1.43 22.80 -14.81
N THR A 111 -1.98 23.41 -13.76
CA THR A 111 -2.66 24.71 -13.88
C THR A 111 -1.70 25.83 -14.21
N VAL A 112 -0.56 25.89 -13.53
CA VAL A 112 0.45 26.92 -13.76
C VAL A 112 0.99 26.82 -15.19
N VAL A 113 1.30 25.61 -15.66
CA VAL A 113 1.78 25.39 -17.04
C VAL A 113 0.70 25.77 -18.06
N GLY A 114 -0.55 25.35 -17.85
CA GLY A 114 -1.66 25.69 -18.75
C GLY A 114 -1.88 27.21 -18.85
N LEU A 115 -1.80 27.92 -17.73
CA LEU A 115 -1.90 29.38 -17.72
C LEU A 115 -0.68 30.05 -18.37
N MET A 116 0.54 29.57 -18.14
CA MET A 116 1.76 30.13 -18.72
C MET A 116 1.81 30.01 -20.26
N MET A 117 1.37 28.88 -20.81
CA MET A 117 1.34 28.70 -22.26
C MET A 117 0.38 29.67 -22.96
N GLN A 118 -0.67 30.11 -22.27
CA GLN A 118 -1.71 30.97 -22.86
C GLN A 118 -1.48 32.47 -22.65
N ILE A 119 -0.67 32.90 -21.68
CA ILE A 119 -0.23 34.31 -21.56
C ILE A 119 0.48 34.78 -22.84
N SER A 120 1.00 33.85 -23.63
CA SER A 120 1.64 34.12 -24.92
C SER A 120 0.66 34.22 -26.10
N ALA A 121 -0.63 33.89 -25.92
CA ALA A 121 -1.65 33.88 -26.97
C ALA A 121 -2.61 35.08 -26.80
N GLU A 122 -2.57 36.02 -27.74
CA GLU A 122 -3.40 37.23 -27.72
C GLU A 122 -4.87 36.90 -28.07
N GLY A 123 -5.74 36.71 -27.07
CA GLY A 123 -7.19 36.59 -27.29
C GLY A 123 -8.02 36.12 -26.08
N ILE A 124 -9.24 36.67 -25.94
CA ILE A 124 -10.20 36.31 -24.86
C ILE A 124 -10.60 34.83 -24.93
N ASP A 125 -10.77 34.28 -26.14
CA ASP A 125 -11.12 32.88 -26.36
C ASP A 125 -9.98 31.91 -25.99
N GLY A 126 -8.73 32.35 -26.05
CA GLY A 126 -7.59 31.58 -25.54
C GLY A 126 -7.63 31.48 -24.01
N MET A 127 -8.04 32.56 -23.34
CA MET A 127 -8.05 32.65 -21.88
C MET A 127 -9.08 31.71 -21.24
N THR A 128 -10.28 31.59 -21.82
CA THR A 128 -11.32 30.65 -21.35
C THR A 128 -10.91 29.19 -21.51
N GLY A 129 -10.25 28.83 -22.62
CA GLY A 129 -9.69 27.49 -22.84
C GLY A 129 -8.59 27.12 -21.84
N ALA A 130 -7.72 28.08 -21.50
CA ALA A 130 -6.65 27.89 -20.51
C ALA A 130 -7.20 27.61 -19.10
N ILE A 131 -8.21 28.39 -18.70
CA ILE A 131 -8.86 28.26 -17.39
C ILE A 131 -9.57 26.91 -17.28
N ALA A 132 -10.29 26.49 -18.32
CA ALA A 132 -10.95 25.18 -18.35
C ALA A 132 -9.93 24.03 -18.26
N THR A 133 -8.84 24.13 -19.01
CA THR A 133 -7.71 23.18 -18.97
C THR A 133 -7.09 23.08 -17.58
N ALA A 134 -6.74 24.21 -16.98
CA ALA A 134 -6.16 24.28 -15.65
C ALA A 134 -7.09 23.67 -14.59
N LEU A 135 -8.36 24.06 -14.59
CA LEU A 135 -9.37 23.53 -13.66
C LEU A 135 -9.55 22.01 -13.84
N SER A 136 -9.58 21.51 -15.07
CA SER A 136 -9.70 20.07 -15.34
C SER A 136 -8.55 19.28 -14.75
N SER A 137 -7.30 19.76 -14.89
CA SER A 137 -6.11 19.07 -14.37
C SER A 137 -6.11 18.97 -12.85
N THR A 138 -6.51 20.05 -12.17
CA THR A 138 -6.67 20.05 -10.71
C THR A 138 -7.76 19.07 -10.28
N LEU A 139 -8.90 19.07 -10.99
CA LEU A 139 -10.03 18.21 -10.68
C LEU A 139 -9.63 16.73 -10.79
N PHE A 140 -8.98 16.32 -11.88
CA PHE A 140 -8.54 14.93 -12.07
C PHE A 140 -7.48 14.51 -11.04
N ALA A 141 -6.53 15.39 -10.73
CA ALA A 141 -5.53 15.14 -9.69
C ALA A 141 -6.18 14.91 -8.32
N LEU A 142 -7.16 15.74 -7.94
CA LEU A 142 -7.89 15.61 -6.67
C LEU A 142 -8.73 14.33 -6.64
N ILE A 143 -9.48 14.04 -7.70
CA ILE A 143 -10.28 12.82 -7.80
C ILE A 143 -9.38 11.58 -7.63
N MET A 144 -8.25 11.52 -8.34
CA MET A 144 -7.33 10.39 -8.19
C MET A 144 -6.75 10.29 -6.77
N THR A 145 -6.39 11.42 -6.16
CA THR A 145 -5.89 11.45 -4.78
C THR A 145 -6.92 10.86 -3.81
N ILE A 146 -8.18 11.24 -3.95
CA ILE A 146 -9.28 10.75 -3.11
C ILE A 146 -9.47 9.25 -3.31
N ILE A 147 -9.50 8.78 -4.57
CA ILE A 147 -9.65 7.35 -4.88
C ILE A 147 -8.49 6.54 -4.30
N LEU A 148 -7.25 7.00 -4.49
CA LEU A 148 -6.05 6.35 -3.98
C LEU A 148 -6.05 6.28 -2.45
N LYS A 149 -6.35 7.39 -1.76
CA LYS A 149 -6.47 7.41 -0.29
C LYS A 149 -7.58 6.49 0.23
N ALA A 150 -8.73 6.47 -0.43
CA ALA A 150 -9.82 5.58 -0.06
C ALA A 150 -9.41 4.11 -0.24
N TYR A 151 -8.71 3.78 -1.33
CA TYR A 151 -8.20 2.43 -1.58
C TYR A 151 -7.19 1.99 -0.52
N THR A 152 -6.19 2.83 -0.20
CA THR A 152 -5.17 2.50 0.80
C THR A 152 -5.77 2.34 2.19
N ALA A 153 -6.67 3.25 2.58
CA ALA A 153 -7.33 3.18 3.89
C ALA A 153 -8.22 1.94 4.04
N LEU A 154 -9.02 1.60 3.03
CA LEU A 154 -10.00 0.52 3.13
C LEU A 154 -9.40 -0.87 2.92
N ARG A 155 -8.41 -1.01 2.03
CA ARG A 155 -7.86 -2.32 1.67
C ARG A 155 -6.48 -2.58 2.25
N VAL A 156 -5.56 -1.64 2.12
CA VAL A 156 -4.15 -1.89 2.45
C VAL A 156 -3.91 -1.74 3.95
N SER A 157 -4.34 -0.63 4.56
CA SER A 157 -4.20 -0.40 6.01
C SER A 157 -4.94 -1.46 6.82
N ARG A 158 -6.10 -1.93 6.35
CA ARG A 158 -6.83 -3.00 7.03
C ARG A 158 -6.05 -4.31 7.06
N THR A 159 -5.49 -4.74 5.92
CA THR A 159 -4.68 -5.96 5.84
C THR A 159 -3.41 -5.86 6.70
N ILE A 160 -2.73 -4.71 6.69
CA ILE A 160 -1.55 -4.48 7.55
C ILE A 160 -1.94 -4.62 9.02
N ASN A 161 -3.00 -3.94 9.46
CA ASN A 161 -3.44 -3.98 10.85
C ASN A 161 -3.91 -5.39 11.29
N GLU A 162 -4.63 -6.12 10.44
CA GLU A 162 -5.00 -7.52 10.71
C GLU A 162 -3.75 -8.42 10.84
N THR A 163 -2.73 -8.19 10.01
CA THR A 163 -1.46 -8.94 10.07
C THR A 163 -0.66 -8.63 11.33
N GLU A 164 -0.58 -7.35 11.71
CA GLU A 164 0.12 -6.91 12.92
C GLU A 164 -0.51 -7.49 14.19
N ILE A 165 -1.84 -7.56 14.24
CA ILE A 165 -2.56 -8.22 15.35
C ILE A 165 -2.19 -9.71 15.43
N GLU A 166 -2.16 -10.41 14.30
CA GLU A 166 -1.82 -11.85 14.26
C GLU A 166 -0.35 -12.10 14.70
N PHE A 167 0.58 -11.20 14.36
CA PHE A 167 1.94 -11.24 14.90
C PHE A 167 2.01 -10.93 16.39
N ALA A 168 1.25 -9.94 16.88
CA ALA A 168 1.24 -9.56 18.30
C ALA A 168 0.67 -10.68 19.19
N ASP A 169 -0.40 -11.34 18.75
CA ASP A 169 -0.96 -12.50 19.43
C ASP A 169 0.07 -13.64 19.49
N ASN A 170 0.81 -13.86 18.41
CA ASN A 170 1.85 -14.90 18.34
C ASN A 170 3.03 -14.62 19.28
N ASP A 171 3.56 -13.40 19.29
CA ASP A 171 4.63 -12.99 20.21
C ASP A 171 4.20 -13.21 21.68
N ARG A 172 2.93 -12.94 22.00
CA ARG A 172 2.37 -13.18 23.33
C ARG A 172 2.31 -14.67 23.69
N TYR A 173 1.80 -15.52 22.80
CA TYR A 173 1.80 -16.97 23.04
C TYR A 173 3.23 -17.49 23.25
N HIS A 174 4.19 -17.05 22.44
CA HIS A 174 5.57 -17.51 22.55
C HIS A 174 6.19 -17.13 23.90
N GLN A 175 5.89 -15.94 24.43
CA GLN A 175 6.33 -15.51 25.76
C GLN A 175 5.72 -16.36 26.88
N GLU A 176 4.41 -16.62 26.85
CA GLU A 176 3.74 -17.48 27.83
C GLU A 176 4.39 -18.89 27.88
N PHE A 177 4.74 -19.46 26.72
CA PHE A 177 5.45 -20.74 26.65
C PHE A 177 6.85 -20.72 27.27
N ILE A 178 7.63 -19.66 27.04
CA ILE A 178 8.97 -19.52 27.63
C ILE A 178 8.88 -19.44 29.15
N GLU A 179 7.87 -18.73 29.67
CA GLU A 179 7.63 -18.61 31.11
C GLU A 179 7.24 -19.97 31.74
N LEU A 180 6.32 -20.71 31.12
CA LEU A 180 5.93 -22.05 31.58
C LEU A 180 7.14 -23.01 31.60
N ARG A 181 7.99 -23.00 30.57
CA ARG A 181 9.21 -23.83 30.55
C ARG A 181 10.17 -23.46 31.67
N LYS A 182 10.34 -22.16 31.96
CA LYS A 182 11.18 -21.68 33.07
C LYS A 182 10.66 -22.12 34.44
N GLN A 183 9.34 -22.22 34.61
CA GLN A 183 8.73 -22.71 35.86
C GLN A 183 8.97 -24.22 36.03
N HIS A 184 8.79 -25.02 34.97
CA HIS A 184 9.01 -26.47 35.02
C HIS A 184 10.48 -26.89 35.12
N THR A 185 11.43 -26.04 34.73
CA THR A 185 12.88 -26.33 34.87
C THR A 185 13.42 -25.99 36.26
N LYS A 186 12.64 -25.24 37.07
CA LYS A 186 13.01 -24.82 38.43
C LYS A 186 12.35 -25.65 39.54
N ALA A 187 11.42 -26.54 39.20
CA ALA A 187 10.79 -27.50 40.10
C ALA A 187 11.52 -28.84 40.03
#